data_AF-A0A2W6UJP5-F1
#
_entry.id   AF-A0A2W6UJP5-F1
#
_cell.length_a   1.000
_cell.length_b   1.000
_cell.length_c   1.000
_cell.angle_alpha   90.00
_cell.angle_beta   90.00
_cell.angle_gamma   90.00
#
_symmetry.space_group_name_H-M   'P 1'
#
loop_
_entity.id
_entity.type
_entity.pdbx_description
1 polymer ?
#
loop_
_entity_poly.entity_id
_entity_poly.type
_entity_poly.pdbx_seq_one_letter_code
_entity_poly.pdbx_strand_id
1 'polypeptide(L)'
;MTAAAFDPYARVGASGRFLYALNPLAKLLAPLPAMLVLVFVRDLTTPLVFLVIAYVVLLAGAQLTARIALVLAVAIPAAALVLGLGMSVWTDASRVDTSVTVLQIGSWSLYGGALAVGMATGLRLAAIVSLALLAGLTTSGPDLVRAAVQQLRVPYRIGYTALAAFRFVPRFGYELDVIRQAHRVRGAHRGRGPFAAVARWWGYIVPLLAGAIRHAERVALAMDARAFGAHSDRTERHLVPWRVRDSAFVALFWIVSAGILVAFFPWTL
;
A
#
# COMPACT_ATOMS: atom_id res chain seq x y z
N MET A 1 -15.53 -13.48 19.72
CA MET A 1 -15.24 -13.17 18.31
C MET A 1 -14.02 -13.96 17.92
N THR A 2 -14.18 -15.02 17.15
CA THR A 2 -13.07 -15.81 16.60
C THR A 2 -12.23 -14.87 15.74
N ALA A 3 -11.02 -14.56 16.20
CA ALA A 3 -10.05 -13.88 15.36
C ALA A 3 -9.80 -14.81 14.17
N ALA A 4 -10.36 -14.47 13.01
CA ALA A 4 -10.04 -15.17 11.77
C ALA A 4 -8.52 -15.20 11.67
N ALA A 5 -7.94 -16.39 11.73
CA ALA A 5 -6.50 -16.54 11.65
C ALA A 5 -6.06 -15.94 10.32
N PHE A 6 -5.39 -14.78 10.38
CA PHE A 6 -4.84 -14.13 9.21
C PHE A 6 -3.79 -15.07 8.62
N ASP A 7 -4.12 -15.75 7.53
CA ASP A 7 -3.18 -16.56 6.78
C ASP A 7 -2.50 -15.67 5.73
N PRO A 8 -1.24 -15.25 5.94
CA PRO A 8 -0.51 -14.44 4.98
C PRO A 8 -0.25 -15.15 3.66
N TYR A 9 -0.39 -16.49 3.61
CA TYR A 9 -0.25 -17.31 2.43
C TYR A 9 -1.59 -17.70 1.80
N ALA A 10 -2.73 -17.24 2.37
CA ALA A 10 -4.01 -17.41 1.70
C ALA A 10 -3.89 -16.77 0.31
N ARG A 11 -4.12 -17.56 -0.74
CA ARG A 11 -4.11 -17.03 -2.11
C ARG A 11 -5.11 -15.89 -2.13
N VAL A 12 -4.65 -14.69 -2.48
CA VAL A 12 -5.54 -13.55 -2.73
C VAL A 12 -6.33 -13.91 -3.99
N GLY A 13 -7.47 -14.58 -3.80
CA GLY A 13 -8.44 -14.99 -4.82
C GLY A 13 -7.89 -15.83 -5.97
N ALA A 14 -8.23 -17.11 -6.03
CA ALA A 14 -8.19 -17.89 -7.27
C ALA A 14 -9.32 -17.47 -8.22
N SER A 15 -9.40 -16.18 -8.54
CA SER A 15 -10.50 -15.61 -9.29
C SER A 15 -10.15 -15.45 -10.75
N GLY A 16 -11.11 -15.69 -11.64
CA GLY A 16 -10.96 -15.52 -13.08
C GLY A 16 -10.68 -14.08 -13.54
N ARG A 17 -10.33 -13.15 -12.64
CA ARG A 17 -9.96 -11.78 -13.01
C ARG A 17 -8.45 -11.66 -13.28
N PHE A 18 -8.13 -10.90 -14.32
CA PHE A 18 -6.80 -10.94 -14.92
C PHE A 18 -5.68 -10.42 -13.99
N LEU A 19 -5.95 -9.44 -13.10
CA LEU A 19 -4.90 -8.89 -12.23
C LEU A 19 -4.34 -9.97 -11.30
N TYR A 20 -5.14 -10.86 -10.72
CA TYR A 20 -4.62 -11.91 -9.83
C TYR A 20 -3.69 -12.90 -10.55
N ALA A 21 -3.81 -13.01 -11.87
CA ALA A 21 -2.94 -13.86 -12.67
C ALA A 21 -1.60 -13.18 -13.04
N LEU A 22 -1.50 -11.86 -12.93
CA LEU A 22 -0.27 -11.13 -13.27
C LEU A 22 0.80 -11.26 -12.18
N ASN A 23 2.06 -11.19 -12.59
CA ASN A 23 3.20 -11.15 -11.69
C ASN A 23 3.11 -9.92 -10.74
N PRO A 24 3.36 -10.09 -9.43
CA PRO A 24 3.44 -9.00 -8.45
C PRO A 24 4.25 -7.78 -8.89
N LEU A 25 5.42 -8.01 -9.49
CA LEU A 25 6.31 -6.95 -9.93
C LEU A 25 5.75 -6.19 -11.13
N ALA A 26 5.01 -6.86 -12.02
CA ALA A 26 4.39 -6.21 -13.17
C ALA A 26 3.33 -5.19 -12.73
N LYS A 27 2.56 -5.52 -11.69
CA LYS A 27 1.55 -4.63 -11.10
C LYS A 27 2.15 -3.41 -10.41
N LEU A 28 3.40 -3.52 -9.95
CA LEU A 28 4.15 -2.40 -9.37
C LEU A 28 4.83 -1.57 -10.46
N LEU A 29 5.50 -2.23 -11.41
CA LEU A 29 6.24 -1.56 -12.48
C LEU A 29 5.36 -0.82 -13.48
N ALA A 30 4.16 -1.33 -13.76
CA ALA A 30 3.23 -0.69 -14.69
C ALA A 30 2.86 0.75 -14.26
N PRO A 31 2.29 0.99 -13.06
CA PRO A 31 1.92 2.34 -12.63
C PRO A 31 3.07 3.23 -12.18
N LEU A 32 4.26 2.67 -11.89
CA LEU A 32 5.35 3.40 -11.24
C LEU A 32 5.79 4.66 -12.01
N PRO A 33 6.03 4.65 -13.33
CA PRO A 33 6.38 5.88 -14.05
C PRO A 33 5.28 6.93 -13.99
N ALA A 34 4.01 6.54 -14.12
CA ALA A 34 2.87 7.46 -14.01
C ALA A 34 2.80 8.10 -12.61
N MET A 35 3.00 7.30 -11.56
CA MET A 35 3.05 7.82 -10.18
C MET A 35 4.17 8.83 -9.98
N LEU A 36 5.38 8.56 -10.52
CA LEU A 36 6.51 9.48 -10.42
C LEU A 36 6.26 10.79 -11.18
N VAL A 37 5.72 10.72 -12.40
CA VAL A 37 5.41 11.91 -13.19
C VAL A 37 4.30 12.73 -12.53
N LEU A 38 3.25 12.09 -12.02
CA LEU A 38 2.14 12.76 -11.34
C LEU A 38 2.59 13.67 -10.19
N VAL A 39 3.71 13.39 -9.52
CA VAL A 39 4.26 14.27 -8.47
C VAL A 39 4.54 15.68 -8.99
N PHE A 40 4.98 15.81 -10.23
CA PHE A 40 5.39 17.07 -10.85
C PHE A 40 4.25 17.78 -11.62
N VAL A 41 3.17 17.06 -11.92
CA VAL A 41 2.01 17.50 -12.69
C VAL A 41 1.16 18.50 -11.89
N ARG A 42 0.97 19.73 -12.40
CA ARG A 42 0.23 20.80 -11.69
C ARG A 42 -1.20 21.00 -12.14
N ASP A 43 -1.58 20.44 -13.28
CA ASP A 43 -2.92 20.57 -13.84
C ASP A 43 -3.95 19.66 -13.17
N LEU A 44 -5.23 19.97 -13.42
CA LEU A 44 -6.36 19.24 -12.87
C LEU A 44 -6.72 18.00 -13.71
N THR A 45 -6.49 18.05 -15.01
CA THR A 45 -6.96 17.04 -15.97
C THR A 45 -6.14 15.76 -15.92
N THR A 46 -4.82 15.87 -15.87
CA THR A 46 -3.91 14.72 -15.89
C THR A 46 -4.11 13.81 -14.68
N PRO A 47 -4.15 14.31 -13.43
CA PRO A 47 -4.47 13.47 -12.27
C PRO A 47 -5.84 12.81 -12.35
N LEU A 48 -6.85 13.52 -12.87
CA LEU A 48 -8.21 12.98 -13.04
C LEU A 48 -8.23 11.81 -14.02
N VAL A 49 -7.55 11.94 -15.17
CA VAL A 49 -7.47 10.86 -16.17
C VAL A 49 -6.78 9.63 -15.59
N PHE A 50 -5.66 9.80 -14.88
CA PHE A 50 -4.99 8.68 -14.21
C PHE A 50 -5.84 8.04 -13.11
N LEU A 51 -6.61 8.82 -12.37
CA LEU A 51 -7.56 8.31 -11.38
C LEU A 51 -8.64 7.44 -12.05
N VAL A 52 -9.23 7.92 -13.16
CA VAL A 52 -10.23 7.16 -13.93
C VAL A 52 -9.63 5.87 -14.47
N ILE A 53 -8.42 5.90 -15.02
CA ILE A 53 -7.75 4.68 -15.52
C ILE A 53 -7.48 3.69 -14.40
N ALA A 54 -6.99 4.16 -13.24
CA ALA A 54 -6.80 3.30 -12.08
C ALA A 54 -8.12 2.61 -11.68
N TYR A 55 -9.23 3.34 -11.70
CA TYR A 55 -10.55 2.80 -11.38
C TYR A 55 -11.02 1.79 -12.42
N VAL A 56 -10.87 2.09 -13.71
CA VAL A 56 -11.21 1.15 -14.80
C VAL A 56 -10.43 -0.15 -14.65
N VAL A 57 -9.12 -0.08 -14.41
CA VAL A 57 -8.28 -1.27 -14.23
C VAL A 57 -8.66 -2.05 -12.96
N LEU A 58 -8.94 -1.37 -11.84
CA LEU A 58 -9.39 -2.01 -10.59
C LEU A 58 -10.76 -2.69 -10.77
N LEU A 59 -11.73 -2.00 -11.38
CA LEU A 59 -13.08 -2.53 -11.61
C LEU A 59 -13.08 -3.72 -12.57
N ALA A 60 -12.22 -3.71 -13.60
CA ALA A 60 -12.08 -4.81 -14.54
C ALA A 60 -11.28 -6.00 -13.97
N GLY A 61 -10.28 -5.70 -13.13
CA GLY A 61 -9.22 -6.65 -12.79
C GLY A 61 -9.20 -7.17 -11.35
N ALA A 62 -9.71 -6.41 -10.39
CA ALA A 62 -9.69 -6.77 -8.96
C ALA A 62 -11.05 -7.32 -8.51
N GLN A 63 -11.08 -8.21 -7.52
CA GLN A 63 -12.33 -8.66 -6.91
C GLN A 63 -12.75 -7.65 -5.86
N LEU A 64 -13.83 -6.94 -6.15
CA LEU A 64 -14.33 -5.89 -5.27
C LEU A 64 -15.35 -6.48 -4.30
N THR A 65 -14.91 -6.72 -3.07
CA THR A 65 -15.81 -6.89 -1.94
C THR A 65 -16.56 -5.58 -1.72
N ALA A 66 -17.82 -5.62 -1.24
CA ALA A 66 -18.63 -4.42 -0.97
C ALA A 66 -17.89 -3.35 -0.14
N ARG A 67 -17.06 -3.77 0.82
CA ARG A 67 -16.21 -2.86 1.61
C ARG A 67 -15.15 -2.14 0.76
N ILE A 68 -14.48 -2.86 -0.14
CA ILE A 68 -13.46 -2.28 -1.03
C ILE A 68 -14.13 -1.35 -2.04
N ALA A 69 -15.27 -1.76 -2.61
CA ALA A 69 -16.06 -0.92 -3.49
C ALA A 69 -16.50 0.38 -2.80
N LEU A 70 -16.96 0.31 -1.55
CA LEU A 70 -17.31 1.50 -0.75
C LEU A 70 -16.10 2.42 -0.52
N VAL A 71 -14.94 1.87 -0.20
CA VAL A 71 -13.70 2.64 -0.02
C VAL A 71 -13.31 3.36 -1.34
N LEU A 72 -13.36 2.65 -2.47
CA LEU A 72 -13.06 3.23 -3.78
C LEU A 72 -14.09 4.29 -4.21
N ALA A 73 -15.38 4.05 -3.98
CA ALA A 73 -16.44 4.93 -4.44
C ALA A 73 -16.65 6.16 -3.53
N VAL A 74 -16.39 6.02 -2.23
CA VAL A 74 -16.71 7.06 -1.24
C VAL A 74 -15.46 7.59 -0.57
N ALA A 75 -14.63 6.73 0.01
CA ALA A 75 -13.51 7.18 0.84
C ALA A 75 -12.42 7.90 0.03
N ILE A 76 -12.05 7.39 -1.14
CA ILE A 76 -11.02 8.03 -1.98
C ILE A 76 -11.50 9.38 -2.53
N PRO A 77 -12.70 9.52 -3.14
CA PRO A 77 -13.19 10.82 -3.59
C PRO A 77 -13.41 11.80 -2.44
N ALA A 78 -13.91 11.34 -1.29
CA ALA A 78 -14.05 12.19 -0.11
C ALA A 78 -12.68 12.67 0.41
N ALA A 79 -11.67 11.79 0.45
CA ALA A 79 -10.32 12.19 0.82
C ALA A 79 -9.71 13.18 -0.18
N ALA A 80 -9.91 12.96 -1.48
CA ALA A 80 -9.48 13.89 -2.54
C ALA A 80 -10.09 15.28 -2.34
N LEU A 81 -11.38 15.34 -2.02
CA LEU A 81 -12.11 16.59 -1.75
C LEU A 81 -11.62 17.27 -0.47
N VAL A 82 -11.51 16.54 0.63
CA VAL A 82 -11.05 17.08 1.92
C VAL A 82 -9.63 17.62 1.82
N LEU A 83 -8.72 16.85 1.20
CA LEU A 83 -7.34 17.28 0.98
C LEU A 83 -7.28 18.44 -0.03
N GLY A 84 -8.09 18.40 -1.08
CA GLY A 84 -8.12 19.45 -2.10
C GLY A 84 -8.59 20.79 -1.54
N LEU A 85 -9.70 20.78 -0.79
CA LEU A 85 -10.20 21.97 -0.10
C LEU A 85 -9.25 22.43 1.00
N GLY A 86 -8.67 21.50 1.76
CA GLY A 86 -7.65 21.82 2.76
C GLY A 86 -6.47 22.54 2.14
N MET A 87 -5.88 21.98 1.07
CA MET A 87 -4.74 22.61 0.37
C MET A 87 -5.12 23.93 -0.29
N SER A 88 -6.36 24.08 -0.76
CA SER A 88 -6.87 25.34 -1.30
C SER A 88 -6.83 26.48 -0.28
N VAL A 89 -7.12 26.21 1.00
CA VAL A 89 -7.09 27.22 2.07
C VAL A 89 -5.66 27.63 2.42
N TRP A 90 -4.70 26.70 2.30
CA TRP A 90 -3.28 26.93 2.59
C TRP A 90 -2.47 27.43 1.39
N THR A 91 -3.10 27.61 0.23
CA THR A 91 -2.40 28.11 -0.95
C THR A 91 -2.09 29.59 -0.79
N ASP A 92 -0.83 29.96 -1.06
CA ASP A 92 -0.34 31.33 -0.95
C ASP A 92 -1.11 32.26 -1.90
N ALA A 93 -1.87 33.19 -1.33
CA ALA A 93 -2.72 34.14 -2.06
C ALA A 93 -1.90 34.98 -3.05
N SER A 94 -0.63 35.30 -2.73
CA SER A 94 0.24 36.09 -3.61
C SER A 94 0.51 35.44 -4.96
N ARG A 95 0.39 34.11 -5.06
CA ARG A 95 0.57 33.36 -6.31
C ARG A 95 -0.71 33.30 -7.16
N VAL A 96 -1.85 33.71 -6.61
CA VAL A 96 -3.17 33.48 -7.21
C VAL A 96 -4.09 34.71 -7.16
N ASP A 97 -3.57 35.85 -6.69
CA ASP A 97 -4.29 37.11 -6.45
C ASP A 97 -4.95 37.69 -7.72
N THR A 98 -4.49 37.25 -8.89
CA THR A 98 -5.03 37.66 -10.19
C THR A 98 -6.28 36.89 -10.64
N SER A 99 -6.71 35.87 -9.88
CA SER A 99 -7.87 35.05 -10.25
C SER A 99 -9.16 35.51 -9.56
N VAL A 100 -10.31 35.07 -10.08
CA VAL A 100 -11.64 35.46 -9.55
C VAL A 100 -11.76 35.04 -8.08
N THR A 101 -12.18 35.96 -7.21
CA THR A 101 -12.47 35.67 -5.80
C THR A 101 -13.73 34.82 -5.70
N VAL A 102 -13.61 33.61 -5.17
CA VAL A 102 -14.72 32.66 -5.00
C VAL A 102 -15.44 32.87 -3.68
N LEU A 103 -14.69 33.17 -2.61
CA LEU A 103 -15.22 33.40 -1.28
C LEU A 103 -14.43 34.52 -0.61
N GLN A 104 -15.12 35.47 0.01
CA GLN A 104 -14.48 36.53 0.77
C GLN A 104 -15.08 36.55 2.17
N ILE A 105 -14.25 36.34 3.20
CA ILE A 105 -14.64 36.38 4.61
C ILE A 105 -13.76 37.45 5.28
N GLY A 106 -14.28 38.66 5.40
CA GLY A 106 -13.55 39.80 5.97
C GLY A 106 -12.30 40.14 5.15
N SER A 107 -11.12 40.08 5.78
CA SER A 107 -9.82 40.30 5.14
C SER A 107 -9.23 39.07 4.44
N TRP A 108 -9.88 37.91 4.54
CA TRP A 108 -9.43 36.68 3.90
C TRP A 108 -10.23 36.41 2.62
N SER A 109 -9.54 36.29 1.48
CA SER A 109 -10.09 35.98 0.17
C SER A 109 -9.61 34.60 -0.30
N LEU A 110 -10.54 33.76 -0.73
CA LEU A 110 -10.28 32.52 -1.43
C LEU A 110 -10.37 32.75 -2.94
N TYR A 111 -9.25 32.57 -3.61
CA TYR A 111 -9.12 32.76 -5.04
C TYR A 111 -9.47 31.48 -5.81
N GLY A 112 -10.09 31.61 -6.98
CA GLY A 112 -10.47 30.48 -7.83
C GLY A 112 -9.27 29.64 -8.26
N GLY A 113 -8.11 30.25 -8.49
CA GLY A 113 -6.89 29.50 -8.77
C GLY A 113 -6.34 28.75 -7.54
N ALA A 114 -6.59 29.23 -6.32
CA ALA A 114 -6.24 28.49 -5.10
C ALA A 114 -7.06 27.21 -5.00
N LEU A 115 -8.35 27.28 -5.38
CA LEU A 115 -9.21 26.10 -5.48
C LEU A 115 -8.74 25.13 -6.56
N ALA A 116 -8.34 25.63 -7.73
CA ALA A 116 -7.80 24.79 -8.80
C ALA A 116 -6.53 24.05 -8.38
N VAL A 117 -5.57 24.74 -7.76
CA VAL A 117 -4.30 24.15 -7.26
C VAL A 117 -4.56 23.15 -6.13
N GLY A 118 -5.44 23.50 -5.19
CA GLY A 118 -5.85 22.61 -4.11
C GLY A 118 -6.49 21.33 -4.65
N MET A 119 -7.49 21.45 -5.51
CA MET A 119 -8.19 20.31 -6.11
C MET A 119 -7.27 19.46 -7.00
N ALA A 120 -6.37 20.08 -7.76
CA ALA A 120 -5.34 19.35 -8.52
C ALA A 120 -4.45 18.50 -7.61
N THR A 121 -4.07 19.04 -6.45
CA THR A 121 -3.29 18.30 -5.44
C THR A 121 -4.08 17.16 -4.81
N GLY A 122 -5.35 17.40 -4.46
CA GLY A 122 -6.26 16.38 -3.93
C GLY A 122 -6.45 15.21 -4.89
N LEU A 123 -6.72 15.50 -6.18
CA LEU A 123 -6.83 14.50 -7.24
C LEU A 123 -5.51 13.78 -7.50
N ARG A 124 -4.37 14.49 -7.47
CA ARG A 124 -3.02 13.89 -7.61
C ARG A 124 -2.78 12.82 -6.55
N LEU A 125 -3.05 13.13 -5.29
CA LEU A 125 -2.88 12.17 -4.21
C LEU A 125 -3.85 10.99 -4.36
N ALA A 126 -5.10 11.24 -4.73
CA ALA A 126 -6.09 10.20 -4.99
C ALA A 126 -5.67 9.28 -6.15
N ALA A 127 -5.14 9.84 -7.24
CA ALA A 127 -4.66 9.08 -8.39
C ALA A 127 -3.46 8.19 -8.01
N ILE A 128 -2.45 8.76 -7.31
CA ILE A 128 -1.28 8.01 -6.85
C ILE A 128 -1.68 6.86 -5.92
N VAL A 129 -2.58 7.12 -4.95
CA VAL A 129 -3.09 6.07 -4.04
C VAL A 129 -3.83 5.00 -4.83
N SER A 130 -4.70 5.37 -5.76
CA SER A 130 -5.50 4.43 -6.56
C SER A 130 -4.63 3.56 -7.47
N LEU A 131 -3.58 4.13 -8.05
CA LEU A 131 -2.57 3.40 -8.81
C LEU A 131 -1.80 2.41 -7.92
N ALA A 132 -1.41 2.80 -6.71
CA ALA A 132 -0.77 1.91 -5.76
C ALA A 132 -1.68 0.76 -5.31
N LEU A 133 -2.99 0.99 -5.22
CA LEU A 133 -3.98 -0.04 -4.87
C LEU A 133 -4.09 -1.16 -5.92
N LEU A 134 -3.64 -0.95 -7.17
CA LEU A 134 -3.58 -2.01 -8.18
C LEU A 134 -2.76 -3.21 -7.66
N ALA A 135 -1.55 -2.94 -7.18
CA ALA A 135 -0.71 -3.96 -6.56
C ALA A 135 -1.22 -4.31 -5.16
N GLY A 136 -1.57 -3.30 -4.34
CA GLY A 136 -1.93 -3.50 -2.93
C GLY A 136 -3.14 -4.40 -2.70
N LEU A 137 -4.16 -4.35 -3.57
CA LEU A 137 -5.38 -5.16 -3.44
C LEU A 137 -5.29 -6.53 -4.12
N THR A 138 -4.36 -6.70 -5.08
CA THR A 138 -4.32 -7.90 -5.94
C THR A 138 -3.06 -8.74 -5.76
N THR A 139 -2.20 -8.40 -4.80
CA THR A 139 -0.89 -9.04 -4.60
C THR A 139 -0.73 -9.47 -3.15
N SER A 140 -0.28 -10.70 -2.93
CA SER A 140 0.10 -11.17 -1.60
C SER A 140 1.52 -10.74 -1.25
N GLY A 141 1.78 -10.45 0.03
CA GLY A 141 3.11 -10.14 0.54
C GLY A 141 4.14 -11.24 0.21
N PRO A 142 3.84 -12.52 0.48
CA PRO A 142 4.73 -13.62 0.12
C PRO A 142 5.03 -13.73 -1.37
N ASP A 143 4.05 -13.52 -2.25
CA ASP A 143 4.27 -13.60 -3.70
C ASP A 143 5.15 -12.46 -4.19
N LEU A 144 5.00 -11.25 -3.63
CA LEU A 144 5.89 -10.13 -3.91
C LEU A 144 7.35 -10.46 -3.54
N VAL A 145 7.57 -11.06 -2.37
CA VAL A 145 8.92 -11.46 -1.95
C VAL A 145 9.47 -12.56 -2.86
N ARG A 146 8.67 -13.56 -3.23
CA ARG A 146 9.07 -14.61 -4.19
C ARG A 146 9.46 -14.01 -5.53
N ALA A 147 8.68 -13.06 -6.03
CA ALA A 147 8.95 -12.37 -7.28
C ALA A 147 10.26 -11.54 -7.21
N ALA A 148 10.50 -10.85 -6.08
CA ALA A 148 11.74 -10.13 -5.86
C ALA A 148 12.98 -11.05 -5.86
N VAL A 149 12.89 -12.22 -5.22
CA VAL A 149 14.00 -13.21 -5.25
C VAL A 149 14.20 -13.77 -6.66
N GLN A 150 13.13 -14.13 -7.36
CA GLN A 150 13.21 -14.83 -8.65
C GLN A 150 13.56 -13.91 -9.84
N GLN A 151 12.99 -12.70 -9.90
CA GLN A 151 13.19 -11.78 -11.02
C GLN A 151 14.21 -10.68 -10.72
N LEU A 152 14.19 -10.10 -9.51
CA LEU A 152 15.15 -9.05 -9.14
C LEU A 152 16.46 -9.62 -8.57
N ARG A 153 16.58 -10.95 -8.48
CA ARG A 153 17.75 -11.67 -7.95
C ARG A 153 18.17 -11.21 -6.55
N VAL A 154 17.19 -10.82 -5.72
CA VAL A 154 17.45 -10.54 -4.31
C VAL A 154 18.01 -11.80 -3.64
N PRO A 155 19.10 -11.72 -2.85
CA PRO A 155 19.67 -12.88 -2.18
C PRO A 155 18.62 -13.67 -1.40
N TYR A 156 18.52 -14.97 -1.64
CA TYR A 156 17.46 -15.79 -1.06
C TYR A 156 17.46 -15.76 0.48
N ARG A 157 18.61 -15.54 1.11
CA ARG A 157 18.74 -15.36 2.57
C ARG A 157 17.90 -14.18 3.07
N ILE A 158 17.89 -13.07 2.33
CA ILE A 158 17.10 -11.88 2.66
C ILE A 158 15.61 -12.15 2.37
N GLY A 159 15.32 -12.70 1.19
CA GLY A 159 13.94 -13.02 0.80
C GLY A 159 13.25 -14.00 1.75
N TYR A 160 13.94 -15.08 2.17
CA TYR A 160 13.38 -16.04 3.10
C TYR A 160 13.19 -15.48 4.51
N THR A 161 14.03 -14.52 4.94
CA THR A 161 13.79 -13.79 6.19
C THR A 161 12.48 -13.02 6.13
N ALA A 162 12.19 -12.36 5.00
CA ALA A 162 10.90 -11.69 4.81
C ALA A 162 9.71 -12.68 4.75
N LEU A 163 9.86 -13.83 4.08
CA LEU A 163 8.84 -14.89 4.08
C LEU A 163 8.59 -15.45 5.49
N ALA A 164 9.66 -15.65 6.27
CA ALA A 164 9.57 -16.08 7.66
C ALA A 164 8.86 -15.04 8.52
N ALA A 165 9.18 -13.75 8.35
CA ALA A 165 8.52 -12.66 9.04
C ALA A 165 7.00 -12.67 8.81
N PHE A 166 6.55 -12.82 7.55
CA PHE A 166 5.12 -12.97 7.25
C PHE A 166 4.49 -14.13 8.02
N ARG A 167 5.17 -15.28 8.11
CA ARG A 167 4.68 -16.44 8.88
C ARG A 167 4.66 -16.20 10.40
N PHE A 168 5.55 -15.36 10.92
CA PHE A 168 5.63 -15.08 12.35
C PHE A 168 4.57 -14.09 12.83
N VAL A 169 4.06 -13.19 11.96
CA VAL A 169 3.00 -12.23 12.31
C VAL A 169 1.78 -12.88 13.00
N PRO A 170 1.10 -13.88 12.40
CA PRO A 170 -0.07 -14.49 13.04
C PRO A 170 0.29 -15.21 14.36
N ARG A 171 1.49 -15.79 14.43
CA ARG A 171 1.99 -16.44 15.64
C ARG A 171 2.17 -15.43 16.78
N PHE A 172 2.81 -14.29 16.52
CA PHE A 172 3.00 -13.27 17.55
C PHE A 172 1.69 -12.60 17.96
N GLY A 173 0.71 -12.51 17.06
CA GLY A 173 -0.66 -12.14 17.43
C GLY A 173 -1.25 -13.08 18.47
N TYR A 174 -1.13 -14.40 18.26
CA TYR A 174 -1.56 -15.40 19.25
C TYR A 174 -0.79 -15.32 20.56
N GLU A 175 0.55 -15.21 20.52
CA GLU A 175 1.38 -15.06 21.73
C GLU A 175 1.02 -13.80 22.53
N LEU A 176 0.74 -12.68 21.84
CA LEU A 176 0.28 -11.45 22.48
C LEU A 176 -1.07 -11.64 23.19
N ASP A 177 -2.01 -12.38 22.59
CA ASP A 177 -3.30 -12.65 23.22
C ASP A 177 -3.17 -13.55 24.45
N VAL A 178 -2.29 -14.55 24.41
CA VAL A 178 -1.95 -15.38 25.58
C VAL A 178 -1.34 -14.52 26.69
N ILE A 179 -0.40 -13.63 26.38
CA ILE A 179 0.21 -12.70 27.34
C ILE A 179 -0.86 -11.80 27.97
N ARG A 180 -1.76 -11.22 27.16
CA ARG A 180 -2.87 -10.38 27.65
C ARG A 180 -3.78 -11.16 28.60
N GLN A 181 -4.12 -12.40 28.27
CA GLN A 181 -4.94 -13.25 29.13
C GLN A 181 -4.23 -13.58 30.45
N ALA A 182 -2.93 -13.92 30.41
CA ALA A 182 -2.14 -14.21 31.60
C ALA A 182 -2.03 -12.99 32.55
N HIS A 183 -1.78 -11.80 32.00
CA HIS A 183 -1.77 -10.57 32.80
C HIS A 183 -3.14 -10.26 33.43
N ARG A 184 -4.23 -10.54 32.71
CA ARG A 184 -5.60 -10.37 33.22
C ARG A 184 -5.88 -11.29 34.41
N VAL A 185 -5.45 -12.56 34.34
CA VAL A 185 -5.59 -13.52 35.45
C VAL A 185 -4.75 -13.09 36.67
N ARG A 186 -3.54 -12.57 36.45
CA ARG A 186 -2.66 -12.05 37.52
C ARG A 186 -3.15 -10.74 38.14
N GLY A 187 -4.25 -10.16 37.63
CA GLY A 187 -4.73 -8.84 38.07
C GLY A 187 -3.74 -7.70 37.78
N ALA A 188 -2.78 -7.92 36.87
CA ALA A 188 -1.81 -6.92 36.48
C ALA A 188 -2.50 -5.83 35.66
N HIS A 189 -2.25 -4.57 36.03
CA HIS A 189 -2.75 -3.34 35.39
C HIS A 189 -4.22 -2.95 35.68
N ARG A 190 -4.51 -2.73 36.96
CA ARG A 190 -5.70 -1.97 37.39
C ARG A 190 -5.47 -0.47 37.09
N GLY A 191 -6.40 0.17 36.38
CA GLY A 191 -6.32 1.61 36.08
C GLY A 191 -6.93 2.00 34.73
N ARG A 192 -7.72 3.07 34.74
CA ARG A 192 -8.31 3.70 33.53
C ARG A 192 -7.47 4.92 33.14
N GLY A 193 -7.40 5.20 31.83
CA GLY A 193 -6.68 6.38 31.31
C GLY A 193 -5.47 6.06 30.41
N PRO A 194 -4.91 7.08 29.73
CA PRO A 194 -3.86 6.92 28.72
C PRO A 194 -2.53 6.42 29.31
N PHE A 195 -2.11 6.95 30.47
CA PHE A 195 -0.87 6.51 31.14
C PHE A 195 -0.92 5.04 31.56
N ALA A 196 -2.06 4.58 32.10
CA ALA A 196 -2.28 3.18 32.42
C ALA A 196 -2.27 2.29 31.17
N ALA A 197 -2.70 2.80 30.01
CA ALA A 197 -2.61 2.09 28.74
C ALA A 197 -1.16 1.91 28.29
N VAL A 198 -0.33 2.94 28.40
CA VAL A 198 1.10 2.86 28.06
C VAL A 198 1.83 1.88 28.97
N ALA A 199 1.58 1.93 30.28
CA ALA A 199 2.14 0.98 31.23
C ALA A 199 1.76 -0.48 30.89
N ARG A 200 0.49 -0.72 30.51
CA ARG A 200 0.03 -2.03 30.01
C ARG A 200 0.81 -2.52 28.80
N TRP A 201 1.00 -1.63 27.83
CA TRP A 201 1.75 -1.97 26.62
C TRP A 201 3.19 -2.35 26.94
N TRP A 202 3.85 -1.64 27.84
CA TRP A 202 5.21 -1.97 28.27
C TRP A 202 5.28 -3.37 28.91
N GLY A 203 4.30 -3.70 29.75
CA GLY A 203 4.18 -5.03 30.36
C GLY A 203 3.99 -6.17 29.36
N TYR A 204 3.42 -5.91 28.18
CA TYR A 204 3.24 -6.92 27.13
C TYR A 204 4.46 -7.02 26.19
N ILE A 205 5.14 -5.91 25.92
CA ILE A 205 6.25 -5.84 24.95
C ILE A 205 7.42 -6.71 25.42
N VAL A 206 7.83 -6.60 26.68
CA VAL A 206 8.99 -7.34 27.21
C VAL A 206 8.83 -8.87 27.07
N PRO A 207 7.75 -9.50 27.56
CA PRO A 207 7.58 -10.95 27.41
C PRO A 207 7.41 -11.37 25.95
N LEU A 208 6.75 -10.54 25.12
CA LEU A 208 6.59 -10.83 23.69
C LEU A 208 7.94 -10.80 22.97
N LEU A 209 8.78 -9.79 23.24
CA LEU A 209 10.11 -9.68 22.65
C LEU A 209 11.02 -10.84 23.07
N ALA A 210 11.00 -11.20 24.36
CA ALA A 210 11.72 -12.37 24.85
C ALA A 210 11.23 -13.67 24.18
N GLY A 211 9.92 -13.80 23.95
CA GLY A 211 9.34 -14.90 23.18
C GLY A 211 9.80 -14.92 21.72
N ALA A 212 9.82 -13.75 21.08
CA ALA A 212 10.27 -13.57 19.71
C ALA A 212 11.75 -13.92 19.52
N ILE A 213 12.63 -13.50 20.44
CA ILE A 213 14.07 -13.84 20.41
C ILE A 213 14.25 -15.37 20.51
N ARG A 214 13.63 -16.01 21.52
CA ARG A 214 13.68 -17.48 21.67
C ARG A 214 13.08 -18.22 20.47
N HIS A 215 12.10 -17.61 19.80
CA HIS A 215 11.55 -18.20 18.57
C HIS A 215 12.54 -18.08 17.41
N ALA A 216 13.14 -16.90 17.22
CA ALA A 216 14.12 -16.63 16.18
C ALA A 216 15.35 -17.54 16.32
N GLU A 217 15.90 -17.69 17.53
CA GLU A 217 17.02 -18.60 17.82
C GLU A 217 16.70 -20.05 17.43
N ARG A 218 15.53 -20.55 17.85
CA ARG A 218 15.09 -21.91 17.49
C ARG A 218 14.92 -22.09 15.99
N VAL A 219 14.42 -21.08 15.28
CA VAL A 219 14.29 -21.13 13.83
C VAL A 219 15.65 -21.08 13.15
N ALA A 220 16.56 -20.24 13.61
CA ALA A 220 17.92 -20.15 13.09
C ALA A 220 18.66 -21.49 13.23
N LEU A 221 18.68 -22.08 14.43
CA LEU A 221 19.28 -23.40 14.65
C LEU A 221 18.65 -24.49 13.77
N ALA A 222 17.33 -24.46 13.59
CA ALA A 222 16.64 -25.39 12.69
C ALA A 222 16.95 -25.16 11.21
N MET A 223 17.25 -23.91 10.81
CA MET A 223 17.67 -23.55 9.46
C MET A 223 19.11 -24.01 9.20
N ASP A 224 20.00 -23.80 10.14
CA ASP A 224 21.40 -24.24 10.07
C ASP A 224 21.51 -25.78 10.00
N ALA A 225 20.72 -26.49 10.83
CA ALA A 225 20.63 -27.95 10.79
C ALA A 225 20.10 -28.50 9.45
N ARG A 226 19.37 -27.68 8.67
CA ARG A 226 18.90 -28.00 7.32
C ARG A 226 19.82 -27.48 6.22
N ALA A 227 21.04 -27.09 6.58
CA ALA A 227 22.03 -26.52 5.68
C ALA A 227 21.52 -25.29 4.90
N PHE A 228 20.63 -24.48 5.51
CA PHE A 228 20.19 -23.23 4.91
C PHE A 228 21.38 -22.30 4.76
N GLY A 229 21.70 -21.90 3.54
CA GLY A 229 22.90 -21.11 3.31
C GLY A 229 24.09 -21.86 2.74
N ALA A 230 24.07 -23.20 2.71
CA ALA A 230 25.25 -23.97 2.30
C ALA A 230 25.68 -23.73 0.84
N HIS A 231 24.75 -23.29 -0.02
CA HIS A 231 25.01 -23.01 -1.43
C HIS A 231 24.63 -21.57 -1.78
N SER A 232 25.27 -21.02 -2.82
CA SER A 232 24.93 -19.71 -3.39
C SER A 232 23.51 -19.68 -3.96
N ASP A 233 23.09 -20.81 -4.52
CA ASP A 233 21.82 -20.95 -5.23
C ASP A 233 20.90 -21.95 -4.55
N ARG A 234 19.60 -21.72 -4.73
CA ARG A 234 18.54 -22.55 -4.14
C ARG A 234 17.45 -22.79 -5.17
N THR A 235 16.99 -24.03 -5.24
CA THR A 235 15.79 -24.39 -6.02
C THR A 235 14.52 -23.93 -5.28
N GLU A 236 13.69 -23.12 -5.93
CA GLU A 236 12.44 -22.61 -5.35
C GLU A 236 11.26 -23.55 -5.59
N ARG A 237 10.55 -23.93 -4.53
CA ARG A 237 9.36 -24.80 -4.61
C ARG A 237 8.15 -24.12 -5.26
N HIS A 238 7.97 -22.81 -4.99
CA HIS A 238 6.85 -22.03 -5.51
C HIS A 238 7.37 -20.98 -6.46
N LEU A 239 7.04 -21.15 -7.74
CA LEU A 239 7.48 -20.27 -8.81
C LEU A 239 6.42 -19.19 -9.07
N VAL A 240 6.88 -17.96 -9.24
CA VAL A 240 6.10 -16.80 -9.68
C VAL A 240 6.72 -16.34 -11.00
N PRO A 241 6.54 -17.11 -12.10
CA PRO A 241 7.23 -16.82 -13.35
C PRO A 241 6.75 -15.50 -13.95
N TRP A 242 7.67 -14.75 -14.53
CA TRP A 242 7.32 -13.65 -15.41
C TRP A 242 6.86 -14.21 -16.75
N ARG A 243 5.64 -13.84 -17.18
CA ARG A 243 5.00 -14.33 -18.40
C ARG A 243 4.85 -13.20 -19.42
N VAL A 244 4.60 -13.55 -20.68
CA VAL A 244 4.40 -12.56 -21.76
C VAL A 244 3.27 -11.57 -21.46
N ARG A 245 2.18 -12.03 -20.81
CA ARG A 245 1.08 -11.17 -20.37
C ARG A 245 1.51 -10.08 -19.38
N ASP A 246 2.56 -10.32 -18.59
CA ASP A 246 3.08 -9.36 -17.62
C ASP A 246 3.81 -8.22 -18.34
N SER A 247 4.66 -8.57 -19.31
CA SER A 247 5.30 -7.59 -20.21
C SER A 247 4.27 -6.80 -21.02
N ALA A 248 3.25 -7.48 -21.57
CA ALA A 248 2.19 -6.83 -22.33
C ALA A 248 1.40 -5.82 -21.47
N PHE A 249 1.08 -6.19 -20.23
CA PHE A 249 0.42 -5.30 -19.28
C PHE A 249 1.26 -4.07 -18.97
N VAL A 250 2.55 -4.25 -18.65
CA VAL A 250 3.48 -3.14 -18.36
C VAL A 250 3.63 -2.22 -19.58
N ALA A 251 3.89 -2.79 -20.76
CA ALA A 251 4.08 -2.03 -21.99
C ALA A 251 2.81 -1.25 -22.37
N LEU A 252 1.63 -1.89 -22.32
CA LEU A 252 0.37 -1.21 -22.60
C LEU A 252 0.13 -0.06 -21.62
N PHE A 253 0.38 -0.28 -20.33
CA PHE A 253 0.21 0.75 -19.31
C PHE A 253 1.15 1.94 -19.59
N TRP A 254 2.40 1.69 -19.96
CA TRP A 254 3.36 2.74 -20.28
C TRP A 254 3.00 3.50 -21.56
N ILE A 255 2.55 2.80 -22.61
CA ILE A 255 2.11 3.43 -23.87
C ILE A 255 0.91 4.34 -23.60
N VAL A 256 -0.09 3.85 -22.86
CA VAL A 256 -1.26 4.66 -22.49
C VAL A 256 -0.86 5.86 -21.63
N SER A 257 0.01 5.65 -20.63
CA SER A 257 0.51 6.72 -19.77
C SER A 257 1.27 7.79 -20.56
N ALA A 258 2.14 7.37 -21.48
CA ALA A 258 2.89 8.27 -22.34
C ALA A 258 1.95 9.05 -23.29
N GLY A 259 0.97 8.36 -23.89
CA GLY A 259 -0.03 9.00 -24.75
C GLY A 259 -0.84 10.08 -24.02
N ILE A 260 -1.21 9.84 -22.77
CA ILE A 260 -1.90 10.83 -21.92
C ILE A 260 -0.98 12.03 -21.65
N LEU A 261 0.26 11.77 -21.24
CA LEU A 261 1.20 12.85 -20.93
C LEU A 261 1.53 13.71 -22.16
N VAL A 262 1.59 13.11 -23.35
CA VAL A 262 1.78 13.83 -24.61
C VAL A 262 0.50 14.58 -25.01
N ALA A 263 -0.69 14.01 -24.83
CA ALA A 263 -1.94 14.66 -25.21
C ALA A 263 -2.28 15.87 -24.34
N PHE A 264 -2.03 15.77 -23.02
CA PHE A 264 -2.40 16.82 -22.07
C PHE A 264 -1.26 17.81 -21.77
N PHE A 265 -0.03 17.52 -22.20
CA PHE A 265 1.14 18.39 -22.07
C PHE A 265 1.22 19.11 -20.70
N PRO A 266 1.30 18.38 -19.58
CA PRO A 266 1.09 18.92 -18.23
C PRO A 266 2.16 19.92 -17.75
N TRP A 267 3.16 20.21 -18.58
CA TRP A 267 4.32 21.04 -18.28
C TRP A 267 4.12 22.53 -18.59
N THR A 268 3.03 22.90 -19.28
CA THR A 268 2.80 24.27 -19.77
C THR A 268 1.86 25.11 -18.89
N LEU A 269 1.65 24.72 -17.63
CA LEU A 269 0.80 25.43 -16.66
C LEU A 269 1.59 25.96 -15.45
#